data_AF-A0A938UFX6-F1
#
_entry.id   AF-A0A938UFX6-F1
#
_cell.length_a   1.000
_cell.length_b   1.000
_cell.length_c   1.000
_cell.angle_alpha   90.00
_cell.angle_beta   90.00
_cell.angle_gamma   90.00
#
_symmetry.space_group_name_H-M   'P 1'
#
loop_
_entity.id
_entity.type
_entity.pdbx_description
1 polymer ?
#
loop_
_entity_poly.entity_id
_entity_poly.type
_entity_poly.pdbx_seq_one_letter_code
_entity_poly.pdbx_strand_id
1 'polypeptide(L)'
;MITSSEKAHILTKAYVPEHIVSLMTSISKGDPFLKEDYLGFVKDNWLILVGYPLEGIFSQKGCERILKWAVETYRPEILWFIGPEIPTSLTDCCAERQSDRYYTLDITQTAIKPSLLRAAEKASGELTLERGQSISEEHEVLIAELVQRKELPD
;
A
#
# COMPACT_ATOMS: atom_id res chain seq x y z
N MET A 1 6.66 13.27 11.74
CA MET A 1 7.46 13.17 10.51
C MET A 1 8.48 12.05 10.71
N ILE A 2 8.40 10.97 9.94
CA ILE A 2 9.31 9.82 10.06
C ILE A 2 10.69 10.13 9.45
N THR A 3 11.73 9.59 10.07
CA THR A 3 13.13 9.69 9.68
C THR A 3 13.43 8.81 8.46
N SER A 4 14.57 9.05 7.81
CA SER A 4 15.04 8.21 6.70
C SER A 4 15.29 6.76 7.12
N SER A 5 15.75 6.54 8.36
CA SER A 5 15.94 5.20 8.92
C SER A 5 14.61 4.47 9.07
N GLU A 6 13.59 5.13 9.63
CA GLU A 6 12.24 4.57 9.74
C GLU A 6 11.65 4.27 8.36
N LYS A 7 11.82 5.15 7.37
CA LYS A 7 11.38 4.89 5.99
C LYS A 7 12.00 3.62 5.41
N ALA A 8 13.31 3.43 5.60
CA ALA A 8 14.01 2.24 5.13
C ALA A 8 13.52 0.98 5.87
N HIS A 9 13.31 1.07 7.18
CA HIS A 9 12.76 -0.01 7.98
C HIS A 9 11.35 -0.41 7.51
N ILE A 10 10.44 0.56 7.34
CA ILE A 10 9.09 0.33 6.84
C ILE A 10 9.12 -0.36 5.47
N LEU A 11 9.93 0.14 4.53
CA LEU A 11 10.03 -0.44 3.19
C LEU A 11 10.54 -1.89 3.22
N THR A 12 11.50 -2.20 4.11
CA THR A 12 12.04 -3.56 4.28
C THR A 12 10.97 -4.53 4.80
N LYS A 13 9.97 -4.03 5.53
CA LYS A 13 8.90 -4.81 6.16
C LYS A 13 7.57 -4.70 5.41
N ALA A 14 7.52 -3.95 4.31
CA ALA A 14 6.31 -3.73 3.54
C ALA A 14 5.81 -5.03 2.90
N TYR A 15 4.52 -5.36 3.09
CA TYR A 15 3.86 -6.50 2.43
C TYR A 15 2.49 -6.15 1.85
N VAL A 16 2.02 -4.92 2.07
CA VAL A 16 0.89 -4.31 1.35
C VAL A 16 1.34 -3.00 0.70
N PRO A 17 0.75 -2.57 -0.43
CA PRO A 17 1.11 -1.33 -1.11
C PRO A 17 1.07 -0.08 -0.21
N GLU A 18 0.16 -0.05 0.76
CA GLU A 18 -0.05 1.06 1.69
C GLU A 18 1.13 1.24 2.67
N HIS A 19 2.02 0.26 2.80
CA HIS A 19 3.29 0.41 3.53
C HIS A 19 4.34 1.19 2.75
N ILE A 20 4.17 1.36 1.43
CA ILE A 20 5.13 2.10 0.61
C ILE A 20 4.93 3.59 0.83
N VAL A 21 5.70 4.16 1.77
CA VAL A 21 5.61 5.57 2.16
C VAL A 21 5.64 6.50 0.94
N SER A 22 6.59 6.33 0.02
CA SER A 22 6.72 7.21 -1.15
C SER A 22 5.48 7.19 -2.04
N LEU A 23 4.87 6.02 -2.24
CA LEU A 23 3.63 5.86 -2.98
C LEU A 23 2.49 6.58 -2.26
N MET A 24 2.27 6.24 -0.99
CA MET A 24 1.15 6.78 -0.21
C MET A 24 1.24 8.28 0.02
N THR A 25 2.44 8.83 0.26
CA THR A 25 2.62 10.29 0.34
C THR A 25 2.36 10.97 -0.99
N SER A 26 2.66 10.30 -2.11
CA SER A 26 2.44 10.87 -3.45
C SER A 26 0.96 10.91 -3.80
N ILE A 27 0.19 9.88 -3.42
CA ILE A 27 -1.25 9.76 -3.68
C ILE A 27 -2.04 10.60 -2.68
N SER A 28 -1.88 10.34 -1.39
CA SER A 28 -2.70 10.98 -0.34
C SER A 28 -2.28 12.43 -0.04
N LYS A 29 -1.04 12.82 -0.37
CA LYS A 29 -0.41 14.08 0.05
C LYS A 29 -0.31 14.26 1.57
N GLY A 30 -0.52 13.21 2.36
CA GLY A 30 -0.45 13.25 3.82
C GLY A 30 0.94 13.03 4.38
N ASP A 31 1.16 13.54 5.58
CA ASP A 31 2.39 13.38 6.33
C ASP A 31 2.43 12.03 7.03
N PRO A 32 3.47 11.22 6.80
CA PRO A 32 3.58 9.89 7.40
C PRO A 32 3.98 9.95 8.89
N PHE A 33 3.40 9.06 9.68
CA PHE A 33 3.81 8.76 11.04
C PHE A 33 3.92 7.24 11.26
N LEU A 34 4.85 6.85 12.13
CA LEU A 34 5.03 5.47 12.56
C LEU A 34 4.76 5.41 14.07
N LYS A 35 3.92 4.46 14.49
CA LYS A 35 3.66 4.21 15.90
C LYS A 35 3.68 2.71 16.15
N GLU A 36 4.61 2.28 17.01
CA GLU A 36 4.88 0.84 17.19
C GLU A 36 5.10 0.23 15.79
N ASP A 37 4.36 -0.83 15.44
CA ASP A 37 4.49 -1.51 14.15
C ASP A 37 3.48 -1.00 13.09
N TYR A 38 2.81 0.12 13.32
CA TYR A 38 1.72 0.60 12.46
C TYR A 38 2.05 1.93 11.79
N LEU A 39 1.78 1.98 10.49
CA LEU A 39 1.95 3.16 9.66
C LEU A 39 0.62 3.92 9.52
N GLY A 40 0.70 5.24 9.48
CA GLY A 40 -0.42 6.06 9.05
C GLY A 40 0.02 7.37 8.40
N PHE A 41 -0.97 8.07 7.86
CA PHE A 41 -0.80 9.32 7.14
C PHE A 41 -1.84 10.31 7.63
N VAL A 42 -1.43 11.53 7.94
CA VAL A 42 -2.32 12.58 8.45
C VAL A 42 -2.18 13.82 7.59
N LYS A 43 -3.29 14.51 7.35
CA LYS A 43 -3.27 15.85 6.76
C LYS A 43 -4.54 16.58 7.13
N ASP A 44 -4.42 17.88 7.40
CA ASP A 44 -5.56 18.76 7.65
C ASP A 44 -6.51 18.16 8.71
N ASN A 45 -7.70 17.73 8.30
CA ASN A 45 -8.74 17.14 9.15
C ASN A 45 -8.92 15.63 8.94
N TRP A 46 -8.00 14.93 8.28
CA TRP A 46 -8.15 13.51 7.97
C TRP A 46 -6.94 12.66 8.34
N LEU A 47 -7.22 11.38 8.55
CA LEU A 47 -6.27 10.35 8.96
C LEU A 47 -6.47 9.07 8.13
N ILE A 48 -5.39 8.51 7.62
CA ILE A 48 -5.34 7.13 7.10
C ILE A 48 -4.54 6.31 8.10
N LEU A 49 -5.12 5.22 8.60
CA LEU A 49 -4.42 4.24 9.42
C LEU A 49 -4.31 2.91 8.67
N VAL A 50 -3.08 2.43 8.51
CA VAL A 50 -2.79 1.12 7.93
C VAL A 50 -2.73 0.11 9.09
N GLY A 51 -3.80 -0.66 9.26
CA GLY A 51 -4.00 -1.68 10.29
C GLY A 51 -3.25 -2.99 10.04
N TYR A 52 -2.46 -3.08 8.96
CA TYR A 52 -1.50 -4.15 8.73
C TYR A 52 -0.23 -3.86 9.54
N PRO A 53 0.11 -4.66 10.57
CA PRO A 53 1.33 -4.41 11.35
C PRO A 53 2.57 -4.78 10.52
N LEU A 54 3.62 -3.97 10.57
CA LEU A 54 4.91 -4.22 9.88
C LEU A 54 5.63 -5.45 10.43
N GLU A 55 5.41 -5.78 11.70
CA GLU A 55 5.96 -6.96 12.35
C GLU A 55 4.90 -7.72 13.16
N GLY A 56 5.07 -9.03 13.25
CA GLY A 56 4.18 -9.89 14.01
C GLY A 56 2.87 -10.25 13.30
N ILE A 57 1.96 -10.86 14.05
CA ILE A 57 0.63 -11.26 13.57
C ILE A 57 -0.36 -10.17 13.96
N PHE A 58 -1.28 -9.84 13.05
CA PHE A 58 -2.38 -8.93 13.35
C PHE A 58 -3.08 -9.32 14.65
N SER A 59 -3.29 -8.33 15.52
CA SER A 59 -4.11 -8.48 16.71
C SER A 59 -5.11 -7.33 16.78
N GLN A 60 -6.39 -7.67 16.93
CA GLN A 60 -7.45 -6.67 17.03
C GLN A 60 -7.22 -5.70 18.19
N LYS A 61 -6.80 -6.22 19.37
CA LYS A 61 -6.48 -5.40 20.54
C LYS A 61 -5.30 -4.44 20.31
N GLY A 62 -4.27 -4.88 19.59
CA GLY A 62 -3.13 -4.03 19.23
C GLY A 62 -3.57 -2.91 18.30
N CYS A 63 -4.30 -3.26 17.25
CA CYS A 63 -4.83 -2.32 16.28
C CYS A 63 -5.77 -1.29 16.92
N GLU A 64 -6.70 -1.72 17.77
CA GLU A 64 -7.64 -0.83 18.49
C GLU A 64 -6.91 0.16 19.40
N ARG A 65 -5.83 -0.27 20.07
CA ARG A 65 -5.00 0.62 20.90
C ARG A 65 -4.36 1.72 20.05
N ILE A 66 -3.76 1.36 18.93
CA ILE A 66 -3.10 2.32 18.02
C ILE A 66 -4.12 3.26 17.39
N LEU A 67 -5.24 2.72 16.95
CA LEU A 67 -6.34 3.49 16.41
C LEU A 67 -6.83 4.55 17.40
N LYS A 68 -7.09 4.15 18.65
CA LYS A 68 -7.50 5.07 19.71
C LYS A 68 -6.45 6.16 19.93
N TRP A 69 -5.18 5.79 20.05
CA TRP A 69 -4.08 6.74 20.18
C TRP A 69 -4.03 7.74 19.01
N ALA A 70 -4.19 7.27 17.77
CA ALA A 70 -4.13 8.11 16.59
C ALA A 70 -5.30 9.10 16.53
N VAL A 71 -6.52 8.65 16.82
CA VAL A 71 -7.71 9.51 16.88
C VAL A 71 -7.58 10.56 18.00
N GLU A 72 -7.10 10.17 19.19
CA GLU A 72 -6.90 11.11 20.30
C GLU A 72 -5.81 12.15 20.01
N THR A 73 -4.76 11.74 19.29
CA THR A 73 -3.59 12.58 18.96
C THR A 73 -3.91 13.57 17.84
N TYR A 74 -4.51 13.10 16.76
CA TYR A 74 -4.72 13.90 15.54
C TYR A 74 -6.12 14.49 15.42
N ARG A 75 -7.10 13.96 16.16
CA ARG A 75 -8.51 14.40 16.17
C ARG A 75 -9.08 14.62 14.75
N PRO A 76 -9.00 13.63 13.86
CA PRO A 76 -9.49 13.77 12.51
C PRO A 76 -11.02 13.86 12.49
N GLU A 77 -11.55 14.62 11.54
CA GLU A 77 -12.96 14.56 11.13
C GLU A 77 -13.23 13.35 10.24
N ILE A 78 -12.25 12.95 9.42
CA ILE A 78 -12.35 11.81 8.49
C ILE A 78 -11.26 10.78 8.80
N LEU A 79 -11.68 9.53 9.02
CA LEU A 79 -10.77 8.41 9.21
C LEU A 79 -10.96 7.38 8.10
N TRP A 80 -9.88 7.07 7.40
CA TRP A 80 -9.77 5.88 6.57
C TRP A 80 -8.97 4.82 7.31
N PHE A 81 -9.49 3.59 7.30
CA PHE A 81 -8.84 2.45 7.92
C PHE A 81 -8.70 1.33 6.89
N ILE A 82 -7.48 0.81 6.74
CA ILE A 82 -7.16 -0.26 5.79
C ILE A 82 -6.46 -1.34 6.58
N GLY A 83 -7.05 -2.53 6.69
CA GLY A 83 -6.50 -3.59 7.54
C GLY A 83 -7.13 -4.95 7.26
N PRO A 84 -6.56 -6.02 7.82
CA PRO A 84 -7.05 -7.38 7.61
C PRO A 84 -8.45 -7.60 8.19
N GLU A 85 -8.78 -6.89 9.28
CA GLU A 85 -10.09 -6.90 9.92
C GLU A 85 -10.44 -5.49 10.39
N ILE A 86 -11.72 -5.12 10.32
CA ILE A 86 -12.22 -3.82 10.80
C ILE A 86 -12.34 -3.87 12.34
N PRO A 87 -11.68 -2.97 13.08
CA PRO A 87 -11.84 -2.86 14.52
C PRO A 87 -13.29 -2.65 14.93
N THR A 88 -13.71 -3.29 16.03
CA THR A 88 -15.11 -3.20 16.50
C THR A 88 -15.54 -1.78 16.80
N SER A 89 -14.60 -0.94 17.28
CA SER A 89 -14.82 0.48 17.53
C SER A 89 -15.16 1.29 16.27
N LEU A 90 -14.82 0.80 15.07
CA LEU A 90 -15.17 1.44 13.81
C LEU A 90 -16.44 0.88 13.19
N THR A 91 -16.96 -0.25 13.67
CA THR A 91 -18.05 -0.96 13.01
C THR A 91 -19.30 -0.08 12.88
N ASP A 92 -19.66 0.63 13.94
CA ASP A 92 -20.91 1.37 14.02
C ASP A 92 -20.83 2.79 13.43
N CYS A 93 -19.62 3.33 13.22
CA CYS A 93 -19.41 4.69 12.68
C CYS A 93 -18.87 4.70 11.25
N CYS A 94 -18.68 3.53 10.65
CA CYS A 94 -18.16 3.38 9.29
C CYS A 94 -19.24 3.72 8.25
N ALA A 95 -18.99 4.74 7.43
CA ALA A 95 -19.89 5.17 6.36
C ALA A 95 -19.80 4.31 5.10
N GLU A 96 -18.60 3.80 4.78
CA GLU A 96 -18.33 3.01 3.57
C GLU A 96 -17.34 1.89 3.86
N ARG A 97 -17.56 0.72 3.22
CA ARG A 97 -16.67 -0.44 3.33
C ARG A 97 -16.40 -1.05 1.97
N GLN A 98 -15.13 -1.34 1.73
CA GLN A 98 -14.66 -2.10 0.58
C GLN A 98 -13.80 -3.26 1.06
N SER A 99 -13.60 -4.26 0.20
CA SER A 99 -12.80 -5.45 0.51
C SER A 99 -11.91 -5.79 -0.67
N ASP A 100 -10.62 -5.88 -0.39
CA ASP A 100 -9.59 -6.16 -1.38
C ASP A 100 -8.79 -7.41 -1.04
N ARG A 101 -8.01 -7.89 -2.01
CA ARG A 101 -7.12 -9.04 -1.84
C ARG A 101 -5.72 -8.66 -2.31
N TYR A 102 -4.79 -8.69 -1.37
CA TYR A 102 -3.38 -8.50 -1.65
C TYR A 102 -2.70 -9.85 -1.87
N TYR A 103 -1.88 -9.93 -2.91
CA TYR A 103 -1.05 -11.10 -3.22
C TYR A 103 0.41 -10.70 -3.14
N THR A 104 1.19 -11.41 -2.32
CA THR A 104 2.64 -11.20 -2.21
C THR A 104 3.37 -12.30 -3.00
N LEU A 105 4.28 -11.90 -3.88
CA LEU A 105 5.16 -12.80 -4.61
C LEU A 105 6.55 -12.76 -3.97
N ASP A 106 6.96 -13.84 -3.31
CA ASP A 106 8.32 -13.97 -2.79
C ASP A 106 9.26 -14.39 -3.94
N ILE A 107 10.02 -13.42 -4.47
CA ILE A 107 10.94 -13.63 -5.60
C ILE A 107 12.10 -14.58 -5.21
N THR A 108 12.45 -14.66 -3.93
CA THR A 108 13.57 -15.49 -3.45
C THR A 108 13.19 -16.96 -3.31
N GLN A 109 11.92 -17.23 -2.96
CA GLN A 109 11.42 -18.59 -2.75
C GLN A 109 10.63 -19.14 -3.95
N THR A 110 10.21 -18.27 -4.87
CA THR A 110 9.41 -18.70 -6.03
C THR A 110 10.29 -19.29 -7.11
N ALA A 111 10.13 -20.60 -7.36
CA ALA A 111 10.75 -21.26 -8.49
C ALA A 111 10.18 -20.73 -9.83
N ILE A 112 11.05 -20.15 -10.65
CA ILE A 112 10.66 -19.63 -11.97
C ILE A 112 10.45 -20.81 -12.92
N LYS A 113 9.28 -20.88 -13.56
CA LYS A 113 8.98 -21.93 -14.53
C LYS A 113 9.91 -21.83 -15.75
N PRO A 114 10.44 -22.95 -16.28
CA PRO A 114 11.31 -22.94 -17.46
C PRO A 114 10.66 -22.29 -18.70
N SER A 115 9.33 -22.37 -18.83
CA SER A 115 8.60 -21.71 -19.91
C SER A 115 8.68 -20.18 -19.84
N LEU A 116 8.66 -19.60 -18.63
CA LEU A 116 8.79 -18.16 -18.43
C LEU A 116 10.21 -17.69 -18.72
N LEU A 117 11.22 -18.47 -18.34
CA LEU A 117 12.62 -18.17 -18.68
C LEU A 117 12.81 -18.13 -20.20
N ARG A 118 12.33 -19.15 -20.93
CA ARG A 118 12.40 -19.18 -22.40
C ARG A 118 11.68 -18.00 -23.05
N ALA A 119 10.52 -17.61 -22.50
CA ALA A 119 9.79 -16.45 -23.00
C ALA A 119 10.57 -15.15 -22.79
N ALA A 120 11.18 -14.97 -21.62
CA ALA A 120 12.02 -13.82 -21.30
C ALA A 120 13.29 -13.78 -22.17
N GLU A 121 13.95 -14.92 -22.41
CA GLU A 121 15.12 -15.03 -23.29
C GLU A 121 14.79 -14.71 -24.74
N LYS A 122 13.63 -15.15 -25.23
CA LYS A 122 13.19 -14.78 -26.58
C LYS A 122 12.94 -13.28 -26.66
N ALA A 123 12.23 -12.73 -25.69
CA ALA A 123 11.91 -11.31 -25.64
C ALA A 123 13.17 -10.44 -25.53
N SER A 124 14.21 -10.87 -24.82
CA SER A 124 15.45 -10.10 -24.70
C SER A 124 16.25 -10.00 -26.00
N GLY A 125 16.00 -10.86 -26.99
CA GLY A 125 16.57 -10.72 -28.33
C GLY A 125 15.88 -9.67 -29.20
N GLU A 126 14.66 -9.26 -28.85
CA GLU A 126 13.80 -8.38 -29.66
C GLU A 126 13.49 -7.05 -28.97
N LEU A 127 13.60 -6.98 -27.64
CA LEU A 127 13.19 -5.84 -26.82
C LEU A 127 14.36 -5.27 -26.01
N THR A 128 14.35 -3.96 -25.82
CA THR A 128 15.24 -3.27 -24.88
C THR A 128 14.45 -2.84 -23.66
N LEU A 129 15.00 -3.09 -22.47
CA LEU A 129 14.40 -2.64 -21.21
C LEU A 129 15.09 -1.36 -20.74
N GLU A 130 14.31 -0.29 -20.58
CA GLU A 130 14.76 0.95 -19.97
C GLU A 130 14.08 1.16 -18.62
N ARG A 131 14.82 1.71 -17.65
CA ARG A 131 14.28 2.13 -16.37
C ARG A 131 14.20 3.65 -16.32
N GLY A 132 13.01 4.20 -16.53
CA GLY A 132 12.72 5.63 -16.43
C GLY A 132 12.17 6.05 -15.06
N GLN A 133 12.14 7.37 -14.83
CA GLN A 133 11.43 7.99 -13.70
C GLN A 133 10.24 8.86 -14.17
N SER A 134 9.99 8.92 -15.47
CA SER A 134 8.91 9.69 -16.09
C SER A 134 7.94 8.77 -16.82
N ILE A 135 6.65 9.06 -16.71
CA ILE A 135 5.62 8.52 -17.59
C ILE A 135 5.68 9.35 -18.88
N SER A 136 5.86 8.69 -20.02
CA SER A 136 5.84 9.32 -21.35
C SER A 136 4.49 9.15 -22.02
N GLU A 137 4.27 9.82 -23.15
CA GLU A 137 3.03 9.73 -23.93
C GLU A 137 2.72 8.29 -24.34
N GLU A 138 3.73 7.49 -24.69
CA GLU A 138 3.54 6.07 -25.03
C GLU A 138 3.00 5.25 -23.85
N HIS A 139 3.42 5.59 -22.62
CA HIS A 139 2.89 4.95 -21.42
C HIS A 139 1.43 5.35 -21.18
N GLU A 140 1.08 6.62 -21.39
CA GLU A 140 -0.30 7.11 -21.25
C GLU A 140 -1.25 6.42 -22.24
N VAL A 141 -0.81 6.23 -23.49
CA VAL A 141 -1.58 5.48 -24.51
C VAL A 141 -1.85 4.05 -24.07
N LEU A 142 -0.83 3.34 -23.57
CA LEU A 142 -0.98 1.97 -23.06
C LEU A 142 -1.91 1.89 -21.84
N ILE A 143 -1.81 2.86 -20.92
CA ILE A 143 -2.70 2.94 -19.76
C ILE A 143 -4.14 3.18 -20.20
N ALA A 144 -4.38 4.12 -21.11
CA ALA A 144 -5.70 4.42 -21.64
C ALA A 144 -6.31 3.21 -22.36
N GLU A 145 -5.53 2.52 -23.20
CA GLU A 145 -5.93 1.28 -23.86
C GLU A 145 -6.34 0.20 -22.85
N LEU A 146 -5.54 0.00 -21.79
CA LEU A 146 -5.83 -0.98 -20.74
C LEU A 146 -7.14 -0.65 -20.01
N VAL A 147 -7.32 0.61 -19.60
CA VAL A 147 -8.53 1.09 -18.90
C VAL A 147 -9.77 0.98 -19.78
N GLN A 148 -9.65 1.20 -21.09
CA GLN A 148 -10.78 1.00 -22.02
C GLN A 148 -11.13 -0.47 -22.24
N ARG A 149 -10.13 -1.36 -22.22
CA ARG A 149 -10.33 -2.80 -22.47
C ARG A 149 -10.82 -3.57 -21.25
N LYS A 150 -10.51 -3.09 -20.05
CA LYS A 150 -10.92 -3.72 -18.80
C LYS A 150 -12.01 -2.89 -18.18
N GLU A 151 -13.18 -3.48 -17.99
CA GLU A 151 -14.12 -2.96 -17.01
C GLU A 151 -13.37 -2.93 -15.68
N LEU A 152 -13.15 -1.71 -15.17
CA LEU A 152 -12.65 -1.55 -13.83
C LEU A 152 -13.74 -2.09 -12.90
N PRO A 153 -13.40 -2.96 -11.93
CA PRO A 153 -14.37 -3.36 -10.93
C PRO A 153 -14.91 -2.10 -10.23
N ASP A 154 -16.22 -2.08 -10.00
CA ASP A 154 -16.94 -1.01 -9.28
C ASP A 154 -16.33 -0.71 -7.90
#